data_AF-A0A925EW28-F1
#
_entry.id   AF-A0A925EW28-F1
#
_cell.length_a   1.000
_cell.length_b   1.000
_cell.length_c   1.000
_cell.angle_alpha   90.00
_cell.angle_beta   90.00
_cell.angle_gamma   90.00
#
_symmetry.space_group_name_H-M   'P 1'
#
loop_
_entity.id
_entity.type
_entity.pdbx_description
1 polymer ?
#
loop_
_entity_poly.entity_id
_entity_poly.type
_entity_poly.pdbx_seq_one_letter_code
_entity_poly.pdbx_strand_id
1 'polypeptide(L)'
;MKAKSINGKSPGDIHSALQQSIADGFKPTLAFVFISIKNEIVAVCKILDRQGIQIFGATTGGEFIDGDISAGSIAILLLDMDPSHFTILLEDYRDKDPKGVAKEMALTAKEKFSNP
;
A
#
# COMPACT_ATOMS: atom_id res chain seq x y z
N MET A 1 -0.18 -5.71 -15.12
CA MET A 1 0.06 -4.76 -14.01
C MET A 1 0.72 -3.51 -14.58
N LYS A 2 0.27 -2.33 -14.17
CA LYS A 2 0.97 -1.05 -14.40
C LYS A 2 1.29 -0.43 -13.04
N ALA A 3 2.37 0.34 -12.94
CA ALA A 3 2.74 1.01 -11.70
C ALA A 3 3.07 2.49 -11.96
N LYS A 4 2.76 3.33 -10.97
CA LYS A 4 3.16 4.74 -10.93
C LYS A 4 3.59 5.08 -9.52
N SER A 5 4.68 5.81 -9.40
CA SER A 5 5.14 6.36 -8.13
C SER A 5 4.58 7.78 -7.97
N ILE A 6 4.13 8.12 -6.76
CA ILE A 6 3.75 9.49 -6.39
C ILE A 6 4.48 9.90 -5.11
N ASN A 7 4.70 11.21 -4.94
CA ASN A 7 5.31 11.74 -3.72
C ASN A 7 4.70 13.10 -3.34
N GLY A 8 4.98 13.53 -2.12
CA GLY A 8 4.50 14.79 -1.56
C GLY A 8 5.06 15.04 -0.17
N LYS A 9 4.86 16.24 0.37
CA LYS A 9 5.26 16.61 1.75
C LYS A 9 4.08 16.68 2.70
N SER A 10 2.87 16.47 2.21
CA SER A 10 1.63 16.54 2.98
C SER A 10 0.55 15.61 2.41
N PRO A 11 -0.50 15.30 3.18
CA PRO A 11 -1.67 14.59 2.65
C PRO A 11 -2.32 15.32 1.46
N GLY A 12 -2.29 16.66 1.44
CA GLY A 12 -2.81 17.46 0.32
C GLY A 12 -2.03 17.26 -0.97
N ASP A 13 -0.70 17.19 -0.88
CA ASP A 13 0.18 16.89 -2.02
C ASP A 13 -0.11 15.50 -2.57
N ILE A 14 -0.26 14.50 -1.66
CA ILE A 14 -0.58 13.12 -2.04
C ILE A 14 -1.95 13.02 -2.71
N HIS A 15 -2.96 13.74 -2.20
CA HIS A 15 -4.26 13.79 -2.86
C HIS A 15 -4.14 14.34 -4.28
N SER A 16 -3.43 15.44 -4.45
CA SER A 16 -3.24 16.09 -5.75
C SER A 16 -2.47 15.19 -6.73
N ALA A 17 -1.36 14.60 -6.28
CA ALA A 17 -0.55 13.68 -7.07
C ALA A 17 -1.33 12.41 -7.46
N LEU A 18 -2.18 11.90 -6.57
CA LEU A 18 -3.07 10.77 -6.87
C LEU A 18 -4.11 11.14 -7.93
N GLN A 19 -4.76 12.29 -7.82
CA GLN A 19 -5.73 12.74 -8.84
C GLN A 19 -5.08 12.90 -10.22
N GLN A 20 -3.87 13.46 -10.27
CA GLN A 20 -3.10 13.56 -11.51
C GLN A 20 -2.72 12.18 -12.06
N SER A 21 -2.34 11.25 -11.18
CA SER A 21 -1.93 9.89 -11.55
C SER A 21 -3.07 9.07 -12.17
N ILE A 22 -4.32 9.27 -11.74
CA ILE A 22 -5.51 8.54 -12.24
C ILE A 22 -6.23 9.23 -13.41
N ALA A 23 -5.85 10.47 -13.74
CA ALA A 23 -6.54 11.28 -14.76
C ALA A 23 -6.48 10.68 -16.18
N ASP A 24 -5.47 9.85 -16.47
CA ASP A 24 -5.30 9.16 -17.74
C ASP A 24 -5.96 7.77 -17.79
N GLY A 25 -6.78 7.44 -16.80
CA GLY A 25 -7.47 6.15 -16.70
C GLY A 25 -6.65 5.04 -16.04
N PHE A 26 -5.50 5.34 -15.45
CA PHE A 26 -4.81 4.45 -14.52
C PHE A 26 -5.69 4.17 -13.28
N LYS A 27 -5.91 2.89 -12.95
CA LYS A 27 -6.82 2.46 -11.88
C LYS A 27 -6.06 1.67 -10.81
N PRO A 28 -5.30 2.34 -9.94
CA PRO A 28 -4.57 1.65 -8.90
C PRO A 28 -5.54 0.97 -7.92
N THR A 29 -5.20 -0.21 -7.47
CA THR A 29 -5.98 -0.99 -6.48
C THR A 29 -5.13 -1.39 -5.28
N LEU A 30 -3.81 -1.21 -5.37
CA LEU A 30 -2.84 -1.54 -4.32
C LEU A 30 -1.81 -0.42 -4.17
N ALA A 31 -1.39 -0.16 -2.93
CA ALA A 31 -0.39 0.84 -2.59
C ALA A 31 0.65 0.33 -1.59
N PHE A 32 1.90 0.74 -1.77
CA PHE A 32 2.99 0.62 -0.80
C PHE A 32 3.36 2.02 -0.35
N VAL A 33 3.33 2.28 0.96
CA VAL A 33 3.47 3.62 1.52
C VAL A 33 4.79 3.76 2.28
N PHE A 34 5.56 4.78 1.93
CA PHE A 34 6.76 5.22 2.64
C PHE A 34 6.50 6.62 3.18
N ILE A 35 6.54 6.79 4.48
CA ILE A 35 6.05 8.03 5.12
C ILE A 35 6.84 8.40 6.36
N SER A 36 7.25 9.65 6.43
CA SER A 36 7.90 10.16 7.64
C SER A 36 6.99 10.11 8.86
N ILE A 37 7.55 9.83 10.04
CA ILE A 37 6.84 9.98 11.33
C ILE A 37 6.26 11.38 11.57
N LYS A 38 6.74 12.39 10.83
CA LYS A 38 6.27 13.78 10.92
C LYS A 38 4.95 14.02 10.17
N ASN A 39 4.50 13.07 9.35
CA ASN A 39 3.33 13.19 8.50
C ASN A 39 2.12 12.43 9.06
N GLU A 40 0.92 12.86 8.66
CA GLU A 40 -0.35 12.30 9.12
C GLU A 40 -0.75 11.02 8.37
N ILE A 41 -0.22 9.86 8.80
CA ILE A 41 -0.51 8.57 8.16
C ILE A 41 -2.01 8.27 8.05
N VAL A 42 -2.81 8.64 9.07
CA VAL A 42 -4.27 8.43 9.06
C VAL A 42 -4.94 9.21 7.93
N ALA A 43 -4.47 10.42 7.61
CA ALA A 43 -5.00 11.21 6.52
C ALA A 43 -4.65 10.59 5.16
N VAL A 44 -3.43 10.08 5.00
CA VAL A 44 -2.99 9.36 3.79
C VAL A 44 -3.82 8.08 3.59
N CYS A 45 -4.03 7.27 4.64
CA CYS A 45 -4.86 6.07 4.54
C CYS A 45 -6.27 6.41 4.07
N LYS A 46 -6.90 7.45 4.65
CA LYS A 46 -8.24 7.90 4.23
C LYS A 46 -8.29 8.34 2.77
N ILE A 47 -7.23 8.93 2.23
CA ILE A 47 -7.16 9.32 0.82
C ILE A 47 -7.18 8.07 -0.07
N LEU A 48 -6.37 7.06 0.26
CA LEU A 48 -6.28 5.80 -0.50
C LEU A 48 -7.55 4.96 -0.37
N ASP A 49 -8.09 4.82 0.84
CA ASP A 49 -9.33 4.07 1.12
C ASP A 49 -10.52 4.63 0.34
N ARG A 50 -10.65 5.96 0.27
CA ARG A 50 -11.72 6.63 -0.51
C ARG A 50 -11.63 6.34 -2.01
N GLN A 51 -10.46 5.96 -2.52
CA GLN A 51 -10.25 5.56 -3.90
C GLN A 51 -10.34 4.04 -4.10
N GLY A 52 -10.66 3.28 -3.05
CA GLY A 52 -10.70 1.80 -3.09
C GLY A 52 -9.33 1.15 -3.23
N ILE A 53 -8.25 1.87 -2.89
CA ILE A 53 -6.87 1.38 -2.99
C ILE A 53 -6.51 0.69 -1.69
N GLN A 54 -6.20 -0.61 -1.75
CA GLN A 54 -5.74 -1.36 -0.59
C GLN A 54 -4.29 -0.99 -0.26
N ILE A 55 -3.96 -0.94 1.02
CA ILE A 55 -2.59 -0.61 1.49
C ILE A 55 -1.91 -1.92 1.89
N PHE A 56 -0.89 -2.33 1.12
CA PHE A 56 -0.10 -3.52 1.45
C PHE A 56 0.68 -3.32 2.75
N GLY A 57 1.27 -2.14 2.92
CA GLY A 57 2.02 -1.78 4.09
C GLY A 57 2.44 -0.32 4.08
N ALA A 58 2.78 0.17 5.27
CA ALA A 58 3.32 1.50 5.48
C ALA A 58 4.58 1.40 6.35
N THR A 59 5.64 2.11 5.98
CA THR A 59 6.89 2.17 6.75
C THR A 59 7.43 3.59 6.83
N THR A 60 8.15 3.87 7.91
CA THR A 60 8.90 5.12 8.10
C THR A 60 10.36 5.01 7.66
N GLY A 61 10.76 3.84 7.17
CA GLY A 61 12.12 3.55 6.72
C GLY A 61 12.39 4.08 5.31
N GLY A 62 12.77 5.35 5.21
CA GLY A 62 13.19 6.00 3.96
C GLY A 62 12.03 6.29 3.02
N GLU A 63 11.83 7.55 2.64
CA GLU A 63 10.81 7.91 1.65
C GLU A 63 11.42 7.82 0.25
N PHE A 64 11.63 6.57 -0.18
CA PHE A 64 12.32 6.26 -1.43
C PHE A 64 11.35 6.14 -2.60
N ILE A 65 11.80 6.62 -3.76
CA ILE A 65 11.04 6.65 -5.00
C ILE A 65 12.03 6.76 -6.17
N ASP A 66 11.87 5.88 -7.17
CA ASP A 66 12.60 5.95 -8.45
C ASP A 66 14.14 6.11 -8.34
N GLY A 67 14.74 5.54 -7.28
CA GLY A 67 16.19 5.59 -7.02
C GLY A 67 16.64 6.70 -6.07
N ASP A 68 15.75 7.63 -5.72
CA ASP A 68 15.99 8.68 -4.75
C ASP A 68 15.45 8.31 -3.36
N ILE A 69 16.05 8.90 -2.32
CA ILE A 69 15.58 8.83 -0.94
C ILE A 69 15.38 10.26 -0.45
N SER A 70 14.19 10.56 0.04
CA SER A 70 13.87 11.85 0.66
C SER A 70 13.68 11.72 2.17
N ALA A 71 13.67 12.87 2.86
CA ALA A 71 13.49 12.96 4.30
C ALA A 71 12.32 13.90 4.64
N GLY A 72 11.44 13.45 5.53
CA GLY A 72 10.27 14.23 5.97
C GLY A 72 9.12 14.24 4.97
N SER A 73 9.13 13.37 3.97
CA SER A 73 8.14 13.35 2.89
C SER A 73 7.19 12.16 3.01
N ILE A 74 6.43 11.93 1.94
CA ILE A 74 5.59 10.78 1.68
C ILE A 74 5.90 10.33 0.25
N ALA A 75 6.18 9.05 0.05
CA ALA A 75 6.30 8.41 -1.24
C ALA A 75 5.38 7.18 -1.28
N ILE A 76 4.68 6.98 -2.39
CA ILE A 76 3.72 5.88 -2.55
C ILE A 76 3.93 5.24 -3.93
N LEU A 77 4.14 3.92 -3.94
CA LEU A 77 4.06 3.14 -5.16
C LEU A 77 2.62 2.65 -5.33
N LEU A 78 1.98 3.07 -6.41
CA LEU A 78 0.63 2.68 -6.79
C LEU A 78 0.67 1.59 -7.86
N LEU A 79 -0.14 0.56 -7.72
CA LEU A 79 -0.23 -0.55 -8.67
C LEU A 79 -1.66 -0.72 -9.17
N ASP A 80 -1.82 -0.65 -10.49
CA ASP A 80 -3.02 -1.06 -11.21
C ASP A 80 -2.94 -2.58 -11.41
N MET A 81 -3.59 -3.27 -10.48
CA MET A 81 -3.66 -4.71 -10.35
C MET A 81 -5.11 -5.17 -10.34
N ASP A 82 -5.37 -6.29 -11.00
CA ASP A 82 -6.65 -6.97 -10.86
C ASP A 82 -6.81 -7.44 -9.40
N PRO A 83 -7.86 -7.01 -8.67
CA PRO A 83 -8.12 -7.44 -7.30
C PRO A 83 -8.30 -8.96 -7.13
N SER A 84 -8.58 -9.70 -8.21
CA SER A 84 -8.63 -11.17 -8.20
C SER A 84 -7.24 -11.82 -8.16
N HIS A 85 -6.17 -11.05 -8.43
CA HIS A 85 -4.80 -11.56 -8.46
C HIS A 85 -4.02 -11.31 -7.16
N PHE A 86 -4.64 -10.69 -6.15
CA PHE A 86 -4.00 -10.50 -4.85
C PHE A 86 -5.00 -10.55 -3.70
N THR A 87 -4.51 -10.84 -2.51
CA THR A 87 -5.25 -10.71 -1.25
C THR A 87 -4.28 -10.21 -0.19
N ILE A 88 -4.75 -9.35 0.71
CA ILE A 88 -4.01 -9.00 1.91
C ILE A 88 -4.65 -9.78 3.07
N LEU A 89 -3.84 -10.56 3.77
CA LEU A 89 -4.23 -11.26 5.00
C LEU A 89 -3.51 -10.57 6.15
N LEU A 90 -4.26 -10.14 7.16
CA LEU A 90 -3.72 -9.51 8.35
C LEU A 90 -4.21 -10.27 9.57
N GLU A 91 -3.28 -10.86 10.32
CA GLU A 91 -3.57 -11.62 11.53
C GLU A 91 -2.67 -11.14 12.67
N ASP A 92 -3.28 -10.90 13.83
CA ASP A 92 -2.55 -10.63 15.06
C ASP A 92 -2.11 -11.96 15.68
N TYR A 93 -0.81 -12.09 15.93
CA TYR A 93 -0.20 -13.30 16.49
C TYR A 93 0.36 -13.12 17.90
N ARG A 94 0.21 -11.93 18.54
CA ARG A 94 0.83 -11.63 19.85
C ARG A 94 0.52 -12.67 20.92
N ASP A 95 -0.70 -13.22 20.89
CA ASP A 95 -1.19 -14.23 21.84
C ASP A 95 -1.37 -15.63 21.23
N LYS A 96 -0.79 -15.88 20.05
CA LYS A 96 -0.93 -17.15 19.30
C LYS A 96 0.45 -17.75 19.02
N ASP A 97 0.51 -19.06 18.76
CA ASP A 97 1.73 -19.68 18.23
C ASP A 97 1.99 -19.16 16.80
N PRO A 98 3.14 -18.50 16.52
CA PRO A 98 3.41 -17.93 15.20
C PRO A 98 3.40 -18.97 14.07
N LYS A 99 3.80 -20.22 14.35
CA LYS A 99 3.77 -21.29 13.33
C LYS A 99 2.34 -21.70 13.00
N GLY A 100 1.47 -21.80 14.00
CA GLY A 100 0.03 -22.02 13.83
C GLY A 100 -0.61 -20.94 12.95
N VAL A 101 -0.40 -19.67 13.28
CA VAL A 101 -0.94 -18.53 12.51
C VAL A 101 -0.43 -18.54 11.07
N ALA A 102 0.88 -18.73 10.86
CA ALA A 102 1.45 -18.80 9.52
C ALA A 102 0.86 -19.96 8.69
N LYS A 103 0.61 -21.12 9.32
CA LYS A 103 -0.04 -22.27 8.68
C LYS A 103 -1.49 -21.94 8.27
N GLU A 104 -2.27 -21.31 9.14
CA GLU A 104 -3.66 -20.91 8.86
C GLU A 104 -3.73 -19.88 7.72
N MET A 105 -2.86 -18.88 7.73
CA MET A 105 -2.75 -17.91 6.63
C MET A 105 -2.39 -18.59 5.31
N ALA A 106 -1.44 -19.53 5.31
CA ALA A 106 -1.06 -20.27 4.11
C ALA A 106 -2.20 -21.14 3.57
N LEU A 107 -2.98 -21.77 4.44
CA LEU A 107 -4.19 -22.53 4.04
C LEU A 107 -5.23 -21.60 3.42
N THR A 108 -5.47 -20.44 4.03
CA THR A 108 -6.39 -19.40 3.50
C THR A 108 -5.94 -18.92 2.12
N ALA A 109 -4.64 -18.70 1.91
CA ALA A 109 -4.10 -18.32 0.62
C ALA A 109 -4.30 -19.41 -0.45
N LYS A 110 -4.09 -20.69 -0.08
CA LYS A 110 -4.29 -21.84 -0.96
C LYS A 110 -5.75 -22.05 -1.37
N GLU A 111 -6.71 -21.66 -0.53
CA GLU A 111 -8.14 -21.67 -0.89
C GLU A 111 -8.48 -20.57 -1.91
N LYS A 112 -7.78 -19.43 -1.86
CA LYS A 112 -8.02 -18.29 -2.76
C LYS A 112 -7.32 -18.42 -4.10
N PHE A 113 -6.15 -19.05 -4.15
CA PHE A 113 -5.36 -19.18 -5.37
C PHE A 113 -5.04 -20.65 -5.63
N SER A 114 -5.38 -21.13 -6.82
CA SER A 114 -5.05 -22.49 -7.25
C SER A 114 -3.56 -22.70 -7.49
N ASN A 115 -2.82 -21.62 -7.75
CA ASN A 115 -1.36 -21.58 -7.88
C ASN A 115 -0.83 -20.35 -7.11
N PRO A 116 -0.79 -20.43 -5.77
CA PRO A 116 -0.34 -19.34 -4.90
C PRO A 116 1.16 -19.06 -5.00
#